data_AF-A0A1I7HI39-F1
#
_entry.id   AF-A0A1I7HI39-F1
#
_cell.length_a   1.000
_cell.length_b   1.000
_cell.length_c   1.000
_cell.angle_alpha   90.00
_cell.angle_beta   90.00
_cell.angle_gamma   90.00
#
_symmetry.space_group_name_H-M   'P 1'
#
loop_
_entity.id
_entity.type
_entity.pdbx_description
1 polymer ?
#
loop_
_entity_poly.entity_id
_entity_poly.type
_entity_poly.pdbx_seq_one_letter_code
_entity_poly.pdbx_strand_id
1 'polypeptide(L)'
;MTLKSTLKEFAAFLGSQESILDRDYPRVADQLKLLWGYAEFSLYLEKLLVTEKGRDRAGFSFEVILELDKLKEIHERLFPREN
;
A
#
# COMPACT_ATOMS: atom_id res chain seq x y z
N MET A 1 -8.22 11.91 -5.24
CA MET A 1 -8.18 10.60 -5.94
C MET A 1 -7.77 9.53 -4.96
N THR A 2 -8.46 8.39 -4.95
CA THR A 2 -8.19 7.25 -4.05
C THR A 2 -7.16 6.29 -4.66
N LEU A 3 -6.49 5.47 -3.85
CA LEU A 3 -5.62 4.40 -4.34
C LEU A 3 -6.36 3.51 -5.34
N LYS A 4 -7.60 3.15 -5.00
CA LYS A 4 -8.50 2.39 -5.87
C LYS A 4 -8.73 3.03 -7.24
N SER A 5 -8.92 4.35 -7.33
CA SER A 5 -9.06 5.02 -8.63
C SER A 5 -7.75 5.19 -9.38
N THR A 6 -6.64 5.26 -8.65
CA THR A 6 -5.31 5.51 -9.23
C THR A 6 -4.74 4.22 -9.85
N LEU A 7 -5.00 3.08 -9.21
CA LEU A 7 -4.39 1.80 -9.53
C LEU A 7 -5.43 0.79 -9.98
N LYS A 8 -5.53 0.56 -11.30
CA LYS A 8 -6.52 -0.38 -11.87
C LYS A 8 -6.38 -1.81 -11.34
N GLU A 9 -5.14 -2.29 -11.21
CA GLU A 9 -4.85 -3.64 -10.68
C GLU A 9 -5.30 -3.78 -9.21
N PHE A 10 -5.07 -2.73 -8.41
CA PHE A 10 -5.51 -2.71 -7.02
C PHE A 10 -7.02 -2.55 -6.90
N ALA A 11 -7.64 -1.79 -7.80
CA ALA A 11 -9.09 -1.69 -7.90
C ALA A 11 -9.74 -3.03 -8.22
N ALA A 12 -9.12 -3.81 -9.12
CA ALA A 12 -9.58 -5.15 -9.47
C ALA A 12 -9.48 -6.11 -8.27
N PHE A 13 -8.44 -5.97 -7.45
CA PHE A 13 -8.31 -6.74 -6.21
C PHE A 13 -9.38 -6.39 -5.17
N LEU A 14 -9.65 -5.10 -4.95
CA LEU A 14 -10.67 -4.64 -4.01
C LEU A 14 -12.10 -4.88 -4.51
N GLY A 15 -12.30 -4.98 -5.82
CA GLY A 15 -13.62 -5.15 -6.44
C GLY A 15 -14.57 -4.04 -6.03
N SER A 16 -15.65 -4.40 -5.33
CA SER A 16 -16.66 -3.45 -4.84
C SER A 16 -16.29 -2.80 -3.49
N GLN A 17 -15.26 -3.28 -2.78
CA GLN A 17 -14.90 -2.75 -1.46
C GLN A 17 -14.08 -1.46 -1.57
N GLU A 18 -14.22 -0.60 -0.56
CA GLU A 18 -13.35 0.57 -0.39
C GLU A 18 -12.05 0.16 0.27
N SER A 19 -10.96 0.84 -0.08
CA SER A 19 -9.67 0.56 0.53
C SER A 19 -9.65 1.06 1.97
N ILE A 20 -9.22 0.20 2.90
CA ILE A 20 -9.07 0.59 4.29
C ILE A 20 -7.93 1.61 4.41
N LEU A 21 -6.90 1.49 3.57
CA LEU A 21 -5.86 2.51 3.45
C LEU A 21 -6.41 3.88 3.03
N ASP A 22 -7.36 3.94 2.10
CA ASP A 22 -8.00 5.22 1.72
C ASP A 22 -8.88 5.79 2.85
N ARG A 23 -9.56 4.93 3.61
CA ARG A 23 -10.52 5.33 4.65
C ARG A 23 -9.86 5.69 5.99
N ASP A 24 -9.06 4.77 6.52
CA ASP A 24 -8.43 4.87 7.84
C ASP A 24 -7.05 5.53 7.78
N TYR A 25 -6.34 5.42 6.64
CA TYR A 25 -4.97 5.90 6.49
C TYR A 25 -4.76 6.82 5.27
N PRO A 26 -5.55 7.89 5.09
CA PRO A 26 -5.52 8.72 3.88
C PRO A 26 -4.13 9.34 3.60
N ARG A 27 -3.33 9.61 4.63
CA ARG A 27 -1.95 10.11 4.48
C ARG A 27 -1.01 9.06 3.90
N VAL A 28 -1.16 7.81 4.32
CA VAL A 28 -0.39 6.67 3.80
C VAL A 28 -0.80 6.43 2.36
N ALA A 29 -2.10 6.42 2.08
CA ALA A 29 -2.62 6.30 0.72
C ALA A 29 -2.07 7.38 -0.23
N ASP A 30 -1.99 8.64 0.23
CA ASP A 30 -1.42 9.72 -0.55
C ASP A 30 0.07 9.52 -0.86
N GLN A 31 0.85 9.13 0.14
CA GLN A 31 2.27 8.81 -0.06
C GLN A 31 2.48 7.59 -0.96
N LEU A 32 1.67 6.55 -0.81
CA LEU A 32 1.74 5.35 -1.65
C LEU A 32 1.48 5.70 -3.12
N LYS A 33 0.53 6.59 -3.41
CA LYS A 33 0.29 7.09 -4.77
C LYS A 33 1.47 7.90 -5.30
N LEU A 34 2.06 8.75 -4.45
CA LEU A 34 3.18 9.61 -4.85
C LEU A 34 4.45 8.80 -5.16
N LEU A 35 4.69 7.74 -4.39
CA LEU A 35 5.84 6.85 -4.56
C LEU A 35 5.57 5.74 -5.59
N TRP A 36 4.35 5.64 -6.14
CA TRP A 36 4.00 4.57 -7.06
C TRP A 36 4.83 4.62 -8.35
N GLY A 37 5.51 3.51 -8.67
CA GLY A 37 6.42 3.41 -9.81
C GLY A 37 7.87 3.80 -9.51
N TYR A 38 8.18 4.16 -8.26
CA TYR A 38 9.54 4.41 -7.79
C TYR A 38 10.03 3.29 -6.88
N ALA A 39 11.36 3.10 -6.83
CA ALA A 39 11.97 2.10 -5.95
C ALA A 39 11.74 2.41 -4.47
N GLU A 40 11.50 3.68 -4.13
CA GLU A 40 11.13 4.17 -2.81
C GLU A 40 9.78 3.65 -2.31
N PHE A 41 8.90 3.18 -3.21
CA PHE A 41 7.63 2.57 -2.85
C PHE A 41 7.82 1.38 -1.90
N SER A 42 8.67 0.43 -2.31
CA SER A 42 8.98 -0.78 -1.53
C SER A 42 9.63 -0.41 -0.19
N LEU A 43 10.54 0.56 -0.20
CA LEU A 43 11.20 1.05 1.02
C LEU A 43 10.21 1.68 1.99
N TYR A 44 9.23 2.44 1.48
CA TYR A 44 8.20 3.07 2.30
C TYR A 44 7.25 2.03 2.91
N LEU A 45 6.84 1.03 2.13
CA LEU A 45 6.06 -0.13 2.60
C LEU A 45 6.78 -0.89 3.73
N GLU A 46 8.05 -1.23 3.54
CA GLU A 46 8.85 -1.87 4.60
C GLU A 46 8.93 -0.99 5.84
N LYS A 47 9.10 0.33 5.66
CA LYS A 47 9.13 1.27 6.79
C LYS A 47 7.80 1.29 7.55
N LEU A 48 6.67 1.26 6.85
CA LEU A 48 5.34 1.19 7.46
C LEU A 48 5.18 -0.08 8.29
N LEU A 49 5.54 -1.23 7.73
CA LEU A 49 5.45 -2.54 8.40
C LEU A 49 6.44 -2.68 9.57
N VAL A 50 7.60 -2.03 9.50
CA VAL A 50 8.65 -2.08 10.55
C VAL A 50 8.39 -1.07 11.68
N THR A 51 7.93 0.15 11.37
CA THR A 51 7.79 1.24 12.36
C THR A 51 6.69 0.95 13.39
N GLU A 52 5.73 0.09 13.07
CA GLU A 52 4.68 -0.33 14.01
C GLU A 52 5.17 -1.21 15.17
N LYS A 53 6.37 -1.81 15.08
CA LYS A 53 6.91 -2.63 16.18
C LYS A 53 7.31 -1.84 17.44
N GLY A 54 7.38 -0.51 17.38
CA GLY A 54 8.04 0.30 18.41
C GLY A 54 7.15 1.29 19.19
N ARG A 55 5.90 1.55 18.80
CA ARG A 55 5.08 2.59 19.43
C ARG A 55 3.61 2.19 19.50
N ASP A 56 3.21 1.66 20.66
CA ASP A 56 1.88 1.74 21.33
C ASP A 56 0.64 2.07 20.48
N ARG A 57 0.55 1.50 19.29
CA ARG A 57 -0.57 1.58 18.37
C ARG A 57 -0.80 0.14 17.97
N ALA A 58 -1.99 -0.38 18.24
CA ALA A 58 -2.39 -1.69 17.74
C ALA A 58 -2.01 -1.73 16.26
N GLY A 59 -1.15 -2.67 15.87
CA GLY A 59 -0.60 -2.71 14.52
C GLY A 59 -1.69 -2.74 13.44
N PHE A 60 -1.32 -2.59 12.18
CA PHE A 60 -2.26 -2.67 11.08
C PHE A 60 -3.14 -3.92 11.20
N SER A 61 -4.46 -3.74 11.06
CA SER A 61 -5.38 -4.86 10.99
C SER A 61 -5.00 -5.77 9.84
N PHE A 62 -5.30 -7.06 9.96
CA PHE A 62 -4.96 -8.06 8.95
C PHE A 62 -5.39 -7.65 7.53
N GLU A 63 -6.56 -7.03 7.40
CA GLU A 63 -7.07 -6.51 6.13
C GLU A 63 -6.16 -5.43 5.53
N VAL A 64 -5.60 -4.53 6.34
CA VAL A 64 -4.66 -3.50 5.88
C VAL A 64 -3.34 -4.11 5.45
N ILE A 65 -2.84 -5.12 6.20
CA ILE A 65 -1.61 -5.83 5.81
C ILE A 65 -1.82 -6.54 4.47
N LEU A 66 -2.98 -7.18 4.23
CA LEU A 66 -3.32 -7.79 2.95
C LEU A 66 -3.34 -6.76 1.81
N GLU A 67 -3.90 -5.57 2.03
CA GLU A 67 -3.87 -4.50 1.01
C GLU A 67 -2.45 -4.06 0.69
N LEU A 68 -1.62 -3.84 1.72
CA LEU A 68 -0.22 -3.42 1.57
C LEU A 68 0.62 -4.49 0.85
N ASP A 69 0.44 -5.76 1.22
CA ASP A 69 1.11 -6.90 0.58
C ASP A 69 0.70 -7.01 -0.89
N LYS A 70 -0.59 -6.87 -1.19
CA LYS A 70 -1.07 -6.91 -2.57
C LYS A 70 -0.55 -5.74 -3.40
N LEU A 71 -0.51 -4.54 -2.84
CA LEU A 71 0.09 -3.38 -3.48
C LEU A 71 1.57 -3.61 -3.80
N LYS A 72 2.32 -4.23 -2.87
CA LYS A 72 3.70 -4.62 -3.10
C LYS A 72 3.82 -5.60 -4.26
N GLU A 73 3.03 -6.67 -4.27
CA GLU A 73 3.06 -7.67 -5.34
C GLU A 73 2.76 -7.05 -6.71
N ILE A 74 1.74 -6.20 -6.80
CA ILE A 74 1.39 -5.47 -8.02
C ILE A 74 2.56 -4.57 -8.45
N HIS A 75 3.15 -3.83 -7.51
CA HIS A 75 4.27 -2.95 -7.82
C HIS A 75 5.50 -3.74 -8.30
N GLU A 76 5.87 -4.84 -7.64
CA GLU A 76 6.99 -5.69 -8.05
C GLU A 76 6.75 -6.34 -9.41
N ARG A 77 5.50 -6.66 -9.74
CA ARG A 77 5.13 -7.19 -11.06
C ARG A 77 5.21 -6.14 -12.17
N LEU A 78 4.83 -4.90 -11.88
CA LEU A 78 4.82 -3.79 -12.85
C LEU A 78 6.19 -3.12 -13.00
N PHE A 79 6.94 -3.05 -11.91
CA PHE A 79 8.27 -2.45 -11.81
C PHE A 79 9.23 -3.49 -11.25
N PRO A 80 9.52 -4.55 -12.03
CA PRO A 80 10.54 -5.50 -11.63
C PRO A 80 11.85 -4.72 -11.48
N ARG A 81 12.51 -4.85 -10.33
CA ARG A 81 13.88 -4.35 -10.19
C ARG A 81 14.74 -5.17 -11.15
N GLU A 82 15.05 -4.60 -12.32
CA GLU A 82 16.06 -5.15 -13.22
C GLU A 82 17.36 -5.25 -12.42
N ASN A 83 17.85 -6.47 -12.28
CA ASN A 83 19.11 -6.80 -11.61
C ASN A 83 20.20 -7.00 -12.66
#